data_AF-A0A816YSJ8-F1
#
_entry.id   AF-A0A816YSJ8-F1
#
_cell.length_a   1.000
_cell.length_b   1.000
_cell.length_c   1.000
_cell.angle_alpha   90.00
_cell.angle_beta   90.00
_cell.angle_gamma   90.00
#
_symmetry.space_group_name_H-M   'P 1'
#
loop_
_entity.id
_entity.type
_entity.pdbx_description
1 polymer ?
#
loop_
_entity_poly.entity_id
_entity_poly.type
_entity_poly.pdbx_seq_one_letter_code
_entity_poly.pdbx_strand_id
1 'polypeptide(L)'
;MMFVAIFFFVVCIFQQGNGALYQCNASAACGCSNPSTLLTRIVGGENAVTNSWSWAISLRHDGSHFCGGSILSSSFIITAAHCIDGITNLVGYSILAGSIYLNSLLSASSQIRSISAIYKHPYYNDRRMTNDVALLLLSAPLNMTNHNLKPICLPSGTVAQPPDNIDMVAVGWGTTSSGSNTVSQDLLQVTLQSIPSASSSCRPYIYDSQKQFCAGVPAGGKDTCQGDSGGPLMAFVNNLWQVDGLTSYGYGCAYPNVAGVYTRVSNYINWIQTTMSIKAITVVTTSTTTRPTPTTTTTRRPTTITTTTTTRRPTTITATTTTGRPTTTTGRPTTTTGRPTTTTGRPTTTASTTIRSTATTKAGRNSLPNRVVEFLVQTLFNGFLNTWIFCLITTFVSWSYEQFGVQTGLIYGSYHYTKYLGIKVGDVPILIPIAWYMMIYPSYIISNLILVGRPIASNQRKILSLSLVGSLVMTAWDLVLDPYLSGPTVRAWVWHAGGIYFGIPLQNFFGWILTTFTIHMMYRVYESSIIMESKDRARKSYPLILPVLGYSAMCIVHLIPGEPKELRMIGPIIMGIPVILALRRFIRDS
;
A
#
# COMPACT_ATOMS: atom_id res chain seq x y z
N MET A 1 28.43 -3.20 -3.17
CA MET A 1 27.45 -3.74 -4.15
C MET A 1 26.42 -4.63 -3.47
N MET A 2 26.77 -5.76 -2.83
CA MET A 2 25.81 -6.69 -2.23
C MET A 2 24.72 -6.02 -1.35
N PHE A 3 25.13 -5.19 -0.38
CA PHE A 3 24.20 -4.39 0.44
C PHE A 3 23.20 -3.56 -0.37
N VAL A 4 23.61 -2.97 -1.50
CA VAL A 4 22.76 -2.10 -2.34
C VAL A 4 21.68 -2.91 -3.05
N ALA A 5 22.05 -4.08 -3.59
CA ALA A 5 21.10 -4.98 -4.24
C ALA A 5 20.08 -5.52 -3.22
N ILE A 6 20.53 -5.91 -2.02
CA ILE A 6 19.65 -6.36 -0.94
C ILE A 6 18.76 -5.22 -0.45
N PHE A 7 19.30 -4.01 -0.25
CA PHE A 7 18.54 -2.84 0.17
C PHE A 7 17.40 -2.52 -0.80
N PHE A 8 17.68 -2.40 -2.11
CA PHE A 8 16.62 -2.16 -3.09
C PHE A 8 15.62 -3.32 -3.19
N PHE A 9 16.08 -4.59 -3.12
CA PHE A 9 15.19 -5.75 -3.13
C PHE A 9 14.23 -5.76 -1.92
N VAL A 10 14.75 -5.54 -0.72
CA VAL A 10 13.98 -5.54 0.53
C VAL A 10 13.05 -4.32 0.59
N VAL A 11 13.52 -3.12 0.24
CA VAL A 11 12.67 -1.92 0.17
C VAL A 11 11.56 -2.08 -0.88
N CYS A 12 11.86 -2.65 -2.05
CA CYS A 12 10.84 -2.97 -3.03
C CYS A 12 9.79 -3.93 -2.48
N ILE A 13 10.15 -4.98 -1.72
CA ILE A 13 9.15 -5.92 -1.16
C ILE A 13 8.34 -5.29 -0.02
N PHE A 14 8.93 -4.44 0.83
CA PHE A 14 8.17 -3.75 1.87
C PHE A 14 7.24 -2.65 1.31
N GLN A 15 7.59 -2.02 0.18
CA GLN A 15 6.72 -1.06 -0.53
C GLN A 15 5.70 -1.75 -1.47
N GLN A 16 6.07 -2.88 -2.07
CA GLN A 16 5.18 -3.76 -2.84
C GLN A 16 4.57 -4.81 -1.91
N GLY A 17 3.71 -4.36 -0.98
CA GLY A 17 2.90 -5.28 -0.20
C GLY A 17 2.15 -6.25 -1.12
N ASN A 18 2.16 -7.55 -0.79
CA ASN A 18 1.65 -8.65 -1.62
C ASN A 18 0.11 -8.68 -1.69
N GLY A 19 -0.49 -7.58 -2.16
CA GLY A 19 -1.89 -7.46 -2.48
C GLY A 19 -2.13 -7.46 -3.99
N ALA A 20 -3.25 -8.06 -4.42
CA ALA A 20 -3.75 -7.82 -5.76
C ALA A 20 -4.05 -6.32 -5.93
N LEU A 21 -3.63 -5.75 -7.06
CA LEU A 21 -3.89 -4.36 -7.43
C LEU A 21 -5.20 -4.30 -8.21
N TYR A 22 -6.28 -3.84 -7.58
CA TYR A 22 -7.61 -3.82 -8.21
C TYR A 22 -7.80 -2.61 -9.15
N GLN A 23 -7.20 -2.66 -10.34
CA GLN A 23 -7.36 -1.60 -11.35
C GLN A 23 -8.62 -1.82 -12.20
N CYS A 24 -9.67 -1.02 -11.96
CA CYS A 24 -10.96 -1.17 -12.65
C CYS A 24 -11.01 -0.48 -14.02
N ASN A 25 -11.87 -0.98 -14.93
CA ASN A 25 -12.03 -0.39 -16.26
C ASN A 25 -12.80 0.94 -16.22
N ALA A 26 -12.09 2.05 -16.50
CA ALA A 26 -12.63 3.41 -16.54
C ALA A 26 -13.80 3.64 -17.53
N SER A 27 -13.91 2.84 -18.60
CA SER A 27 -14.95 3.00 -19.62
C SER A 27 -16.25 2.22 -19.33
N ALA A 28 -16.29 1.43 -18.26
CA ALA A 28 -17.47 0.65 -17.90
C ALA A 28 -18.57 1.50 -17.25
N ALA A 29 -19.83 1.16 -17.54
CA ALA A 29 -21.00 1.85 -16.99
C ALA A 29 -21.22 1.60 -15.48
N CYS A 30 -20.57 0.58 -14.93
CA CYS A 30 -20.69 0.13 -13.53
C CYS A 30 -19.36 -0.44 -13.02
N GLY A 31 -19.27 -0.71 -11.71
CA GLY A 31 -18.21 -1.54 -11.12
C GLY A 31 -16.81 -0.93 -11.13
N CYS A 32 -16.67 0.35 -11.49
CA CYS A 32 -15.42 1.11 -11.37
C CYS A 32 -15.67 2.43 -10.65
N SER A 33 -15.04 2.61 -9.49
CA SER A 33 -15.18 3.80 -8.64
C SER A 33 -14.10 4.85 -8.95
N ASN A 34 -12.83 4.41 -8.96
CA ASN A 34 -11.71 5.23 -9.41
C ASN A 34 -10.66 4.34 -10.11
N PRO A 35 -10.42 4.49 -11.43
CA PRO A 35 -9.48 3.67 -12.19
C PRO A 35 -8.00 3.98 -11.90
N SER A 36 -7.73 5.08 -11.18
CA SER A 36 -6.38 5.49 -10.76
C SER A 36 -6.05 5.14 -9.30
N THR A 37 -7.05 4.72 -8.51
CA THR A 37 -6.81 4.22 -7.15
C THR A 37 -6.40 2.75 -7.24
N LEU A 38 -5.11 2.48 -7.08
CA LEU A 38 -4.60 1.14 -6.83
C LEU A 38 -5.01 0.68 -5.43
N LEU A 39 -6.21 0.11 -5.32
CA LEU A 39 -6.62 -0.61 -4.10
C LEU A 39 -5.75 -1.85 -3.97
N THR A 40 -4.99 -1.93 -2.88
CA THR A 40 -4.27 -3.13 -2.43
C THR A 40 -5.24 -4.08 -1.72
N ARG A 41 -4.81 -5.31 -1.46
CA ARG A 41 -5.57 -6.30 -0.69
C ARG A 41 -5.82 -5.79 0.75
N ILE A 42 -7.07 -5.88 1.20
CA ILE A 42 -7.59 -5.21 2.41
C ILE A 42 -7.48 -6.13 3.64
N VAL A 43 -6.56 -5.86 4.57
CA VAL A 43 -6.16 -6.83 5.61
C VAL A 43 -6.44 -6.37 7.05
N GLY A 44 -7.70 -6.14 7.41
CA GLY A 44 -8.03 -6.11 8.84
C GLY A 44 -9.34 -5.49 9.33
N GLY A 45 -10.18 -4.94 8.45
CA GLY A 45 -11.23 -4.01 8.88
C GLY A 45 -10.61 -2.64 9.07
N GLU A 46 -10.67 -1.82 8.03
CA GLU A 46 -9.99 -0.51 7.96
C GLU A 46 -10.93 0.55 7.38
N ASN A 47 -10.64 1.83 7.62
CA ASN A 47 -11.39 2.93 7.01
C ASN A 47 -11.24 2.89 5.48
N ALA A 48 -12.36 2.96 4.78
CA ALA A 48 -12.39 3.00 3.33
C ALA A 48 -11.78 4.29 2.78
N VAL A 49 -10.90 4.15 1.79
CA VAL A 49 -10.29 5.29 1.10
C VAL A 49 -11.38 6.12 0.42
N THR A 50 -11.33 7.45 0.51
CA THR A 50 -12.29 8.33 -0.17
C THR A 50 -12.41 7.97 -1.65
N ASN A 51 -13.64 7.74 -2.13
CA ASN A 51 -13.98 7.33 -3.50
C ASN A 51 -13.50 5.92 -3.91
N SER A 52 -13.23 5.02 -2.97
CA SER A 52 -13.04 3.58 -3.24
C SER A 52 -14.35 2.86 -3.62
N TRP A 53 -15.47 3.19 -2.95
CA TRP A 53 -16.74 2.47 -3.05
C TRP A 53 -17.92 3.39 -3.42
N SER A 54 -17.87 4.06 -4.57
CA SER A 54 -18.87 5.07 -5.01
C SER A 54 -20.30 4.55 -5.23
N TRP A 55 -20.57 3.26 -4.99
CA TRP A 55 -21.90 2.64 -4.95
C TRP A 55 -22.46 2.43 -3.55
N ALA A 56 -21.64 2.44 -2.50
CA ALA A 56 -22.08 2.16 -1.14
C ALA A 56 -23.03 3.28 -0.65
N ILE A 57 -24.16 2.88 -0.05
CA ILE A 57 -25.12 3.82 0.56
C ILE A 57 -25.43 3.44 2.00
N SER A 58 -25.77 4.46 2.78
CA SER A 58 -26.30 4.34 4.14
C SER A 58 -27.83 4.49 4.05
N LEU A 59 -28.57 3.42 4.33
CA LEU A 59 -30.02 3.43 4.49
C LEU A 59 -30.38 3.99 5.88
N ARG A 60 -31.41 4.86 5.93
CA ARG A 60 -31.69 5.72 7.08
C ARG A 60 -33.17 5.85 7.40
N HIS A 61 -33.44 6.00 8.69
CA HIS A 61 -34.73 6.42 9.25
C HIS A 61 -34.47 7.62 10.17
N ASP A 62 -35.18 8.73 9.96
CA ASP A 62 -35.00 10.00 10.68
C ASP A 62 -33.53 10.45 10.77
N GLY A 63 -32.81 10.31 9.66
CA GLY A 63 -31.39 10.64 9.52
C GLY A 63 -30.40 9.62 10.10
N SER A 64 -30.86 8.72 10.98
CA SER A 64 -30.06 7.68 11.64
C SER A 64 -29.82 6.49 10.71
N HIS A 65 -28.59 5.98 10.65
CA HIS A 65 -28.22 4.80 9.88
C HIS A 65 -28.72 3.51 10.54
N PHE A 66 -29.22 2.56 9.76
CA PHE A 66 -29.63 1.25 10.26
C PHE A 66 -29.29 0.06 9.35
N CYS A 67 -29.07 0.28 8.04
CA CYS A 67 -28.66 -0.73 7.07
C CYS A 67 -27.77 -0.11 5.97
N GLY A 68 -27.03 -0.96 5.26
CA GLY A 68 -26.34 -0.63 4.01
C GLY A 68 -27.20 -0.84 2.75
N GLY A 69 -26.56 -0.64 1.60
CA GLY A 69 -27.13 -0.89 0.28
C GLY A 69 -26.12 -0.61 -0.83
N SER A 70 -26.53 -0.74 -2.08
CA SER A 70 -25.72 -0.36 -3.24
C SER A 70 -26.51 0.26 -4.39
N ILE A 71 -25.89 1.24 -5.07
CA ILE A 71 -26.44 1.87 -6.28
C ILE A 71 -26.40 0.87 -7.44
N LEU A 72 -27.57 0.56 -8.02
CA LEU A 72 -27.67 -0.14 -9.31
C LEU A 72 -27.90 0.84 -10.48
N SER A 73 -28.58 1.96 -10.22
CA SER A 73 -28.73 3.07 -11.18
C SER A 73 -28.99 4.38 -10.45
N SER A 74 -29.12 5.49 -11.18
CA SER A 74 -29.45 6.80 -10.59
C SER A 74 -30.72 6.81 -9.74
N SER A 75 -31.67 5.89 -9.96
CA SER A 75 -32.95 5.84 -9.24
C SER A 75 -33.20 4.55 -8.46
N PHE A 76 -32.36 3.51 -8.61
CA PHE A 76 -32.54 2.21 -7.96
C PHE A 76 -31.35 1.82 -7.07
N ILE A 77 -31.67 1.47 -5.83
CA ILE A 77 -30.75 0.90 -4.84
C ILE A 77 -31.13 -0.57 -4.58
N ILE A 78 -30.14 -1.45 -4.41
CA ILE A 78 -30.32 -2.81 -3.87
C ILE A 78 -29.95 -2.84 -2.38
N THR A 79 -30.71 -3.59 -1.59
CA THR A 79 -30.45 -3.86 -0.16
C THR A 79 -31.11 -5.19 0.23
N ALA A 80 -30.99 -5.60 1.50
CA ALA A 80 -31.67 -6.78 2.03
C ALA A 80 -33.18 -6.53 2.20
N ALA A 81 -33.98 -7.58 2.14
CA ALA A 81 -35.42 -7.50 2.40
C ALA A 81 -35.72 -7.28 3.89
N HIS A 82 -34.94 -7.88 4.80
CA HIS A 82 -35.15 -7.72 6.24
C HIS A 82 -34.99 -6.27 6.71
N CYS A 83 -34.14 -5.48 6.05
CA CYS A 83 -33.98 -4.04 6.28
C CYS A 83 -35.25 -3.22 6.00
N ILE A 84 -36.20 -3.76 5.22
CA ILE A 84 -37.40 -3.03 4.80
C ILE A 84 -38.71 -3.79 5.07
N ASP A 85 -38.66 -4.89 5.82
CA ASP A 85 -39.86 -5.65 6.09
C ASP A 85 -40.77 -4.94 7.11
N GLY A 86 -42.08 -5.15 6.98
CA GLY A 86 -43.10 -4.47 7.79
C GLY A 86 -43.27 -2.96 7.53
N ILE A 87 -42.41 -2.30 6.75
CA ILE A 87 -42.53 -0.87 6.46
C ILE A 87 -43.79 -0.60 5.62
N THR A 88 -44.75 0.11 6.21
CA THR A 88 -46.00 0.54 5.56
C THR A 88 -46.06 2.04 5.25
N ASN A 89 -45.16 2.85 5.84
CA ASN A 89 -45.04 4.29 5.64
C ASN A 89 -43.59 4.66 5.33
N LEU A 90 -43.36 5.52 4.33
CA LEU A 90 -42.03 5.92 3.86
C LEU A 90 -41.56 7.28 4.41
N VAL A 91 -42.37 7.96 5.24
CA VAL A 91 -41.94 9.13 6.01
C VAL A 91 -40.72 8.76 6.88
N GLY A 92 -39.75 9.67 7.01
CA GLY A 92 -38.48 9.43 7.73
C GLY A 92 -37.44 8.63 6.93
N TYR A 93 -37.85 7.78 5.98
CA TYR A 93 -36.95 6.88 5.26
C TYR A 93 -36.20 7.54 4.09
N SER A 94 -34.87 7.37 4.08
CA SER A 94 -33.98 7.95 3.07
C SER A 94 -32.68 7.14 2.89
N ILE A 95 -31.92 7.46 1.85
CA ILE A 95 -30.52 7.04 1.69
C ILE A 95 -29.58 8.24 1.75
N LEU A 96 -28.36 8.02 2.22
CA LEU A 96 -27.20 8.87 1.94
C LEU A 96 -26.24 8.13 1.00
N ALA A 97 -25.85 8.78 -0.09
CA ALA A 97 -24.86 8.30 -1.05
C ALA A 97 -23.73 9.33 -1.25
N GLY A 98 -22.57 8.89 -1.76
CA GLY A 98 -21.46 9.79 -2.15
C GLY A 98 -20.67 10.36 -0.96
N SER A 99 -20.72 9.67 0.19
CA SER A 99 -19.98 10.00 1.41
C SER A 99 -19.33 8.73 1.95
N ILE A 100 -18.14 8.86 2.54
CA ILE A 100 -17.61 7.84 3.46
C ILE A 100 -18.05 8.11 4.91
N TYR A 101 -18.54 9.32 5.22
CA TYR A 101 -18.97 9.73 6.55
C TYR A 101 -20.48 9.58 6.73
N LEU A 102 -20.93 9.09 7.89
CA LEU A 102 -22.36 9.12 8.26
C LEU A 102 -22.87 10.55 8.49
N ASN A 103 -22.02 11.46 8.96
CA ASN A 103 -22.34 12.88 9.01
C ASN A 103 -22.20 13.49 7.60
N SER A 104 -23.32 13.76 6.95
CA SER A 104 -23.37 14.31 5.58
C SER A 104 -22.75 15.70 5.47
N LEU A 105 -22.69 16.48 6.56
CA LEU A 105 -22.03 17.79 6.58
C LEU A 105 -20.52 17.71 6.35
N LEU A 106 -19.91 16.54 6.56
CA LEU A 106 -18.50 16.28 6.28
C LEU A 106 -18.21 15.95 4.80
N SER A 107 -19.25 15.82 3.95
CA SER A 107 -19.09 15.52 2.53
C SER A 107 -19.99 16.40 1.66
N ALA A 108 -19.40 17.46 1.10
CA ALA A 108 -20.06 18.39 0.17
C ALA A 108 -20.51 17.72 -1.15
N SER A 109 -20.01 16.53 -1.47
CA SER A 109 -20.43 15.70 -2.60
C SER A 109 -21.51 14.68 -2.24
N SER A 110 -21.95 14.62 -0.99
CA SER A 110 -22.98 13.67 -0.57
C SER A 110 -24.38 14.05 -1.06
N GLN A 111 -25.24 13.04 -1.26
CA GLN A 111 -26.61 13.23 -1.71
C GLN A 111 -27.57 12.40 -0.86
N ILE A 112 -28.55 13.08 -0.27
CA ILE A 112 -29.70 12.46 0.41
C ILE A 112 -30.86 12.33 -0.58
N ARG A 113 -31.58 11.21 -0.54
CA ARG A 113 -32.84 10.98 -1.27
C ARG A 113 -33.82 10.19 -0.42
N SER A 114 -35.09 10.62 -0.38
CA SER A 114 -36.18 9.85 0.22
C SER A 114 -36.54 8.64 -0.64
N ILE A 115 -37.15 7.63 -0.03
CA ILE A 115 -37.67 6.45 -0.74
C ILE A 115 -39.07 6.75 -1.26
N SER A 116 -39.35 6.42 -2.52
CA SER A 116 -40.66 6.58 -3.17
C SER A 116 -41.44 5.26 -3.26
N ALA A 117 -40.74 4.15 -3.44
CA ALA A 117 -41.33 2.81 -3.41
C ALA A 117 -40.30 1.77 -2.95
N ILE A 118 -40.82 0.69 -2.35
CA ILE A 118 -40.04 -0.47 -1.92
C ILE A 118 -40.55 -1.70 -2.67
N TYR A 119 -39.65 -2.45 -3.29
CA TYR A 119 -39.93 -3.69 -3.98
C TYR A 119 -39.18 -4.83 -3.29
N LYS A 120 -39.80 -5.37 -2.23
CA LYS A 120 -39.34 -6.60 -1.57
C LYS A 120 -39.51 -7.80 -2.50
N HIS A 121 -38.62 -8.78 -2.47
CA HIS A 121 -38.83 -10.02 -3.22
C HIS A 121 -40.13 -10.72 -2.77
N PRO A 122 -41.03 -11.14 -3.68
CA PRO A 122 -42.38 -11.62 -3.32
C PRO A 122 -42.37 -12.91 -2.48
N TYR A 123 -41.29 -13.69 -2.57
CA TYR A 123 -41.09 -14.92 -1.79
C TYR A 123 -40.08 -14.75 -0.64
N TYR A 124 -39.81 -13.51 -0.18
CA TYR A 124 -39.00 -13.31 1.02
C TYR A 124 -39.59 -14.07 2.23
N ASN A 125 -38.73 -14.75 2.97
CA ASN A 125 -39.10 -15.50 4.16
C ASN A 125 -38.18 -15.14 5.33
N ASP A 126 -38.74 -14.41 6.29
CA ASP A 126 -38.16 -14.00 7.57
C ASP A 126 -37.56 -15.18 8.35
N ARG A 127 -38.33 -16.26 8.54
CA ARG A 127 -37.93 -17.41 9.38
C ARG A 127 -36.75 -18.21 8.84
N ARG A 128 -36.39 -18.03 7.57
CA ARG A 128 -35.27 -18.71 6.90
C ARG A 128 -34.22 -17.73 6.35
N MET A 129 -34.46 -16.43 6.44
CA MET A 129 -33.70 -15.38 5.75
C MET A 129 -33.46 -15.71 4.27
N THR A 130 -34.46 -16.31 3.59
CA THR A 130 -34.35 -16.70 2.17
C THR A 130 -35.07 -15.74 1.25
N ASN A 131 -34.49 -15.53 0.07
CA ASN A 131 -34.85 -14.43 -0.84
C ASN A 131 -34.77 -13.05 -0.16
N ASP A 132 -33.77 -12.88 0.69
CA ASP A 132 -33.50 -11.65 1.44
C ASP A 132 -32.85 -10.57 0.55
N VAL A 133 -33.67 -10.04 -0.37
CA VAL A 133 -33.31 -8.97 -1.30
C VAL A 133 -34.50 -8.04 -1.57
N ALA A 134 -34.22 -6.74 -1.64
CA ALA A 134 -35.18 -5.71 -2.00
C ALA A 134 -34.54 -4.65 -2.91
N LEU A 135 -35.38 -3.99 -3.71
CA LEU A 135 -35.02 -2.80 -4.46
C LEU A 135 -35.76 -1.58 -3.90
N LEU A 136 -35.07 -0.46 -3.80
CA LEU A 136 -35.63 0.83 -3.39
C LEU A 136 -35.64 1.77 -4.61
N LEU A 137 -36.80 2.37 -4.88
CA LEU A 137 -36.95 3.44 -5.87
C LEU A 137 -36.83 4.79 -5.16
N LEU A 138 -35.90 5.63 -5.61
CA LEU A 138 -35.68 6.96 -5.03
C LEU A 138 -36.71 7.99 -5.52
N SER A 139 -37.08 8.94 -4.66
CA SER A 139 -38.04 10.01 -5.00
C SER A 139 -37.54 11.00 -6.06
N ALA A 140 -36.22 11.12 -6.20
CA ALA A 140 -35.56 11.84 -7.29
C ALA A 140 -34.22 11.14 -7.60
N PRO A 141 -33.76 11.13 -8.86
CA PRO A 141 -32.49 10.51 -9.22
C PRO A 141 -31.29 11.14 -8.48
N LEU A 142 -30.29 10.32 -8.23
CA LEU A 142 -28.94 10.75 -7.85
C LEU A 142 -28.27 11.45 -9.04
N ASN A 143 -27.60 12.57 -8.79
CA ASN A 143 -26.79 13.22 -9.82
C ASN A 143 -25.46 12.45 -10.01
N MET A 144 -25.41 11.59 -11.02
CA MET A 144 -24.28 10.72 -11.34
C MET A 144 -23.13 11.42 -12.10
N THR A 145 -23.22 12.74 -12.39
CA THR A 145 -22.06 13.52 -12.85
C THR A 145 -21.00 13.67 -11.77
N ASN A 146 -21.40 13.49 -10.50
CA ASN A 146 -20.51 13.43 -9.36
C ASN A 146 -19.58 12.20 -9.46
N HIS A 147 -18.28 12.41 -9.33
CA HIS A 147 -17.29 11.33 -9.43
C HIS A 147 -17.39 10.34 -8.25
N ASN A 148 -17.89 10.78 -7.09
CA ASN A 148 -18.12 9.97 -5.89
C ASN A 148 -19.38 9.08 -5.99
N LEU A 149 -20.05 9.03 -7.15
CA LEU A 149 -21.26 8.23 -7.38
C LEU A 149 -21.13 7.41 -8.66
N LYS A 150 -21.12 6.08 -8.53
CA LYS A 150 -21.06 5.10 -9.63
C LYS A 150 -21.90 3.88 -9.24
N PRO A 151 -22.62 3.23 -10.16
CA PRO A 151 -23.33 1.99 -9.82
C PRO A 151 -22.35 0.82 -9.73
N ILE A 152 -22.66 -0.18 -8.89
CA ILE A 152 -21.95 -1.47 -8.91
C ILE A 152 -22.50 -2.35 -10.05
N CYS A 153 -21.68 -3.23 -10.61
CA CYS A 153 -22.18 -4.20 -11.59
C CYS A 153 -22.93 -5.33 -10.88
N LEU A 154 -23.98 -5.85 -11.51
CA LEU A 154 -24.57 -7.13 -11.10
C LEU A 154 -23.73 -8.30 -11.64
N PRO A 155 -23.67 -9.45 -10.95
CA PRO A 155 -22.92 -10.61 -11.41
C PRO A 155 -23.45 -11.17 -12.73
N SER A 156 -22.53 -11.64 -13.58
CA SER A 156 -22.86 -12.11 -14.93
C SER A 156 -23.25 -13.60 -14.95
N GLY A 157 -24.52 -13.87 -15.26
CA GLY A 157 -25.05 -15.23 -15.50
C GLY A 157 -25.98 -15.74 -14.38
N THR A 158 -26.78 -16.76 -14.71
CA THR A 158 -27.92 -17.23 -13.89
C THR A 158 -27.58 -18.32 -12.86
N VAL A 159 -26.35 -18.86 -12.85
CA VAL A 159 -25.97 -20.03 -12.04
C VAL A 159 -24.61 -19.86 -11.32
N ALA A 160 -23.92 -18.73 -11.53
CA ALA A 160 -22.58 -18.53 -10.96
C ALA A 160 -22.65 -18.38 -9.41
N GLN A 161 -22.17 -19.38 -8.69
CA GLN A 161 -21.64 -19.20 -7.34
C GLN A 161 -20.33 -18.41 -7.44
N PRO A 162 -20.02 -17.46 -6.54
CA PRO A 162 -18.67 -16.94 -6.40
C PRO A 162 -17.75 -18.13 -6.08
N PRO A 163 -16.69 -18.43 -6.88
CA PRO A 163 -15.92 -19.66 -6.70
C PRO A 163 -15.41 -19.82 -5.27
N ASP A 164 -15.36 -21.05 -4.77
CA ASP A 164 -15.03 -21.30 -3.36
C ASP A 164 -13.59 -20.85 -3.02
N ASN A 165 -13.42 -20.17 -1.88
CA ASN A 165 -12.16 -19.62 -1.35
C ASN A 165 -11.58 -18.43 -2.15
N ILE A 166 -12.39 -17.69 -2.92
CA ILE A 166 -11.95 -16.38 -3.46
C ILE A 166 -11.98 -15.31 -2.37
N ASP A 167 -11.06 -14.34 -2.47
CA ASP A 167 -11.12 -13.10 -1.70
C ASP A 167 -12.28 -12.22 -2.22
N MET A 168 -13.14 -11.77 -1.30
CA MET A 168 -14.26 -10.87 -1.55
C MET A 168 -14.19 -9.68 -0.59
N VAL A 169 -14.70 -8.51 -0.97
CA VAL A 169 -14.67 -7.30 -0.13
C VAL A 169 -16.08 -6.94 0.33
N ALA A 170 -16.29 -6.84 1.64
CA ALA A 170 -17.48 -6.25 2.24
C ALA A 170 -17.20 -4.80 2.67
N VAL A 171 -18.21 -3.94 2.57
CA VAL A 171 -18.14 -2.53 3.00
C VAL A 171 -19.43 -2.07 3.68
N GLY A 172 -19.30 -1.23 4.70
CA GLY A 172 -20.45 -0.70 5.45
C GLY A 172 -20.05 0.14 6.66
N TRP A 173 -21.05 0.57 7.42
CA TRP A 173 -20.89 1.41 8.61
C TRP A 173 -21.27 0.66 9.90
N GLY A 174 -21.35 -0.68 9.84
CA GLY A 174 -21.81 -1.50 10.95
C GLY A 174 -20.96 -1.42 12.22
N THR A 175 -21.40 -2.14 13.23
CA THR A 175 -20.73 -2.19 14.52
C THR A 175 -19.38 -2.91 14.43
N THR A 176 -18.34 -2.31 15.00
CA THR A 176 -16.99 -2.90 15.01
C THR A 176 -16.84 -4.08 15.98
N SER A 177 -17.90 -4.41 16.72
CA SER A 177 -17.96 -5.57 17.62
C SER A 177 -19.41 -6.09 17.76
N SER A 178 -19.54 -7.41 17.87
CA SER A 178 -20.81 -8.12 18.02
C SER A 178 -21.54 -7.67 19.28
N GLY A 179 -22.78 -7.16 19.14
CA GLY A 179 -23.60 -6.70 20.26
C GLY A 179 -23.28 -5.29 20.77
N SER A 180 -22.42 -4.53 20.07
CA SER A 180 -22.36 -3.07 20.26
C SER A 180 -23.66 -2.42 19.75
N ASN A 181 -24.00 -1.26 20.31
CA ASN A 181 -25.07 -0.39 19.81
C ASN A 181 -24.53 0.80 18.99
N THR A 182 -23.20 0.93 18.85
CA THR A 182 -22.54 2.05 18.19
C THR A 182 -22.01 1.63 16.82
N VAL A 183 -22.61 2.18 15.77
CA VAL A 183 -22.20 2.07 14.37
C VAL A 183 -21.01 2.98 14.05
N SER A 184 -20.17 2.55 13.10
CA SER A 184 -19.02 3.34 12.66
C SER A 184 -19.46 4.65 11.99
N GLN A 185 -18.77 5.74 12.30
CA GLN A 185 -19.02 7.04 11.64
C GLN A 185 -18.34 7.15 10.27
N ASP A 186 -17.29 6.35 10.06
CA ASP A 186 -16.56 6.20 8.80
C ASP A 186 -16.94 4.89 8.12
N LEU A 187 -16.98 4.88 6.78
CA LEU A 187 -17.19 3.68 5.97
C LEU A 187 -16.00 2.74 6.19
N LEU A 188 -16.27 1.50 6.56
CA LEU A 188 -15.26 0.46 6.75
C LEU A 188 -15.21 -0.47 5.53
N GLN A 189 -14.04 -1.09 5.32
CA GLN A 189 -13.79 -2.09 4.29
C GLN A 189 -13.05 -3.31 4.86
N VAL A 190 -13.42 -4.52 4.41
CA VAL A 190 -12.81 -5.77 4.88
C VAL A 190 -12.77 -6.84 3.79
N THR A 191 -11.61 -7.47 3.56
CA THR A 191 -11.55 -8.72 2.77
C THR A 191 -11.94 -9.92 3.64
N LEU A 192 -12.95 -10.64 3.17
CA LEU A 192 -13.38 -11.96 3.62
C LEU A 192 -13.07 -12.99 2.51
N GLN A 193 -13.26 -14.28 2.76
CA GLN A 193 -13.19 -15.32 1.72
C GLN A 193 -14.54 -16.02 1.55
N SER A 194 -14.92 -16.38 0.33
CA SER A 194 -16.08 -17.24 0.08
C SER A 194 -15.83 -18.63 0.68
N ILE A 195 -16.82 -19.17 1.40
CA ILE A 195 -16.68 -20.43 2.14
C ILE A 195 -17.55 -21.50 1.46
N PRO A 196 -17.00 -22.70 1.17
CA PRO A 196 -17.75 -23.80 0.60
C PRO A 196 -19.06 -24.09 1.35
N SER A 197 -20.13 -24.33 0.59
CA SER A 197 -21.46 -24.64 1.17
C SER A 197 -21.51 -25.94 1.99
N ALA A 198 -20.48 -26.79 1.89
CA ALA A 198 -20.32 -28.00 2.71
C ALA A 198 -19.45 -27.79 3.96
N SER A 199 -18.91 -26.58 4.17
CA SER A 199 -18.03 -26.27 5.30
C SER A 199 -18.78 -26.28 6.64
N SER A 200 -18.15 -26.80 7.68
CA SER A 200 -18.65 -26.73 9.06
C SER A 200 -18.76 -25.29 9.60
N SER A 201 -18.11 -24.30 8.96
CA SER A 201 -18.30 -22.88 9.28
C SER A 201 -19.53 -22.26 8.62
N CYS A 202 -20.08 -22.89 7.59
CA CYS A 202 -21.30 -22.46 6.90
C CYS A 202 -22.51 -23.18 7.49
N ARG A 203 -22.80 -22.95 8.78
CA ARG A 203 -23.82 -23.69 9.55
C ARG A 203 -24.94 -22.81 10.15
N PRO A 204 -25.84 -22.24 9.32
CA PRO A 204 -27.16 -21.86 9.79
C PRO A 204 -28.09 -23.09 9.88
N TYR A 205 -29.04 -23.08 10.83
CA TYR A 205 -29.97 -24.19 11.07
C TYR A 205 -30.92 -24.48 9.89
N ILE A 206 -31.15 -23.50 9.00
CA ILE A 206 -31.92 -23.64 7.77
C ILE A 206 -31.18 -22.91 6.64
N TYR A 207 -30.16 -23.56 6.08
CA TYR A 207 -29.38 -23.06 4.95
C TYR A 207 -30.03 -23.40 3.60
N ASP A 208 -29.99 -22.48 2.63
CA ASP A 208 -30.39 -22.73 1.25
C ASP A 208 -29.26 -22.33 0.29
N SER A 209 -28.43 -23.30 -0.10
CA SER A 209 -27.24 -23.07 -0.93
C SER A 209 -27.53 -22.61 -2.36
N GLN A 210 -28.79 -22.54 -2.80
CA GLN A 210 -29.15 -21.89 -4.08
C GLN A 210 -29.42 -20.39 -3.90
N LYS A 211 -29.87 -19.98 -2.71
CA LYS A 211 -30.31 -18.62 -2.40
C LYS A 211 -29.31 -17.82 -1.56
N GLN A 212 -28.45 -18.53 -0.83
CA GLN A 212 -27.48 -17.99 0.11
C GLN A 212 -26.06 -18.48 -0.26
N PHE A 213 -25.05 -17.82 0.30
CA PHE A 213 -23.70 -18.36 0.44
C PHE A 213 -23.03 -17.81 1.70
N CYS A 214 -21.95 -18.44 2.15
CA CYS A 214 -21.20 -18.02 3.32
C CYS A 214 -19.91 -17.31 2.91
N ALA A 215 -19.50 -16.30 3.69
CA ALA A 215 -18.17 -15.73 3.60
C ALA A 215 -17.65 -15.33 4.99
N GLY A 216 -16.33 -15.32 5.16
CA GLY A 216 -15.70 -15.00 6.44
C GLY A 216 -14.21 -15.30 6.44
N VAL A 217 -13.63 -15.44 7.63
CA VAL A 217 -12.26 -15.90 7.84
C VAL A 217 -12.29 -17.03 8.87
N PRO A 218 -11.78 -18.24 8.60
CA PRO A 218 -11.87 -19.37 9.55
C PRO A 218 -11.26 -19.09 10.94
N ALA A 219 -10.23 -18.25 11.02
CA ALA A 219 -9.63 -17.81 12.28
C ALA A 219 -10.46 -16.79 13.07
N GLY A 220 -11.59 -16.31 12.53
CA GLY A 220 -12.36 -15.19 13.07
C GLY A 220 -11.67 -13.84 12.86
N GLY A 221 -12.06 -12.84 13.66
CA GLY A 221 -11.46 -11.51 13.69
C GLY A 221 -11.79 -10.59 12.51
N LYS A 222 -12.57 -11.06 11.52
CA LYS A 222 -13.11 -10.25 10.41
C LYS A 222 -14.48 -10.78 9.98
N ASP A 223 -15.45 -9.88 9.83
CA ASP A 223 -16.82 -10.19 9.39
C ASP A 223 -17.56 -8.89 9.03
N THR A 224 -18.79 -9.01 8.55
CA THR A 224 -19.82 -7.94 8.63
C THR A 224 -20.58 -8.02 9.96
N CYS A 225 -21.17 -6.92 10.42
CA CYS A 225 -21.90 -6.89 11.69
C CYS A 225 -23.18 -6.04 11.67
N GLN A 226 -23.73 -5.69 12.83
CA GLN A 226 -25.02 -5.00 12.94
C GLN A 226 -24.93 -3.62 12.24
N GLY A 227 -25.81 -3.38 11.26
CA GLY A 227 -25.79 -2.16 10.41
C GLY A 227 -25.18 -2.36 9.02
N ASP A 228 -24.33 -3.37 8.82
CA ASP A 228 -23.83 -3.74 7.49
C ASP A 228 -24.88 -4.50 6.64
N SER A 229 -25.98 -4.93 7.27
CA SER A 229 -27.16 -5.54 6.65
C SER A 229 -27.57 -4.85 5.35
N GLY A 230 -27.75 -5.63 4.28
CA GLY A 230 -28.05 -5.12 2.94
C GLY A 230 -26.90 -4.43 2.21
N GLY A 231 -25.77 -4.19 2.86
CA GLY A 231 -24.52 -3.76 2.23
C GLY A 231 -23.94 -4.84 1.31
N PRO A 232 -23.05 -4.46 0.37
CA PRO A 232 -22.55 -5.37 -0.66
C PRO A 232 -21.37 -6.22 -0.15
N LEU A 233 -21.39 -7.51 -0.49
CA LEU A 233 -20.20 -8.36 -0.54
C LEU A 233 -19.80 -8.54 -2.01
N MET A 234 -18.58 -8.14 -2.34
CA MET A 234 -18.18 -7.84 -3.71
C MET A 234 -17.04 -8.74 -4.20
N ALA A 235 -17.16 -9.23 -5.44
CA ALA A 235 -16.07 -9.87 -6.16
C ALA A 235 -15.46 -8.89 -7.18
N PHE A 236 -14.17 -9.04 -7.50
CA PHE A 236 -13.52 -8.32 -8.59
C PHE A 236 -13.28 -9.27 -9.76
N VAL A 237 -14.08 -9.13 -10.82
CA VAL A 237 -14.13 -10.06 -11.95
C VAL A 237 -14.11 -9.26 -13.25
N ASN A 238 -13.24 -9.65 -14.19
CA ASN A 238 -13.04 -8.98 -15.48
C ASN A 238 -12.77 -7.46 -15.37
N ASN A 239 -11.95 -7.08 -14.40
CA ASN A 239 -11.61 -5.69 -14.05
C ASN A 239 -12.82 -4.81 -13.62
N LEU A 240 -13.86 -5.43 -13.06
CA LEU A 240 -15.06 -4.77 -12.53
C LEU A 240 -15.45 -5.34 -11.18
N TRP A 241 -15.89 -4.47 -10.27
CA TRP A 241 -16.53 -4.86 -9.02
C TRP A 241 -17.99 -5.27 -9.28
N GLN A 242 -18.34 -6.47 -8.83
CA GLN A 242 -19.67 -7.08 -8.96
C GLN A 242 -20.26 -7.34 -7.56
N VAL A 243 -21.55 -7.03 -7.35
CA VAL A 243 -22.25 -7.28 -6.08
C VAL A 243 -22.77 -8.71 -6.06
N ASP A 244 -21.90 -9.63 -5.66
CA ASP A 244 -22.17 -11.07 -5.64
C ASP A 244 -23.05 -11.47 -4.45
N GLY A 245 -22.90 -10.76 -3.31
CA GLY A 245 -23.66 -10.96 -2.09
C GLY A 245 -24.25 -9.70 -1.49
N LEU A 246 -25.31 -9.86 -0.71
CA LEU A 246 -25.83 -8.85 0.22
C LEU A 246 -25.72 -9.38 1.65
N THR A 247 -25.23 -8.58 2.59
CA THR A 247 -25.15 -8.94 4.01
C THR A 247 -26.55 -9.29 4.54
N SER A 248 -26.75 -10.52 5.02
CA SER A 248 -28.07 -11.01 5.43
C SER A 248 -28.13 -11.32 6.94
N TYR A 249 -27.35 -12.28 7.44
CA TYR A 249 -27.33 -12.64 8.87
C TYR A 249 -26.08 -13.43 9.29
N GLY A 250 -25.87 -13.60 10.60
CA GLY A 250 -24.77 -14.38 11.18
C GLY A 250 -25.03 -14.71 12.65
N TYR A 251 -24.28 -15.67 13.21
CA TYR A 251 -24.31 -15.99 14.64
C TYR A 251 -23.29 -15.12 15.38
N GLY A 252 -23.70 -13.90 15.75
CA GLY A 252 -22.77 -12.86 16.17
C GLY A 252 -21.95 -12.36 14.99
N CYS A 253 -20.75 -11.84 15.25
CA CYS A 253 -19.83 -11.33 14.23
C CYS A 253 -18.39 -11.76 14.55
N ALA A 254 -17.64 -12.16 13.52
CA ALA A 254 -16.19 -12.38 13.58
C ALA A 254 -15.69 -13.47 14.56
N TYR A 255 -16.56 -14.38 14.99
CA TYR A 255 -16.16 -15.53 15.80
C TYR A 255 -15.35 -16.57 15.00
N PRO A 256 -14.34 -17.22 15.59
CA PRO A 256 -13.59 -18.28 14.93
C PRO A 256 -14.50 -19.43 14.46
N ASN A 257 -14.25 -19.90 13.24
CA ASN A 257 -15.01 -20.95 12.55
C ASN A 257 -16.51 -20.66 12.35
N VAL A 258 -16.98 -19.41 12.51
CA VAL A 258 -18.34 -18.97 12.14
C VAL A 258 -18.24 -18.06 10.92
N ALA A 259 -19.11 -18.25 9.93
CA ALA A 259 -19.20 -17.41 8.74
C ALA A 259 -20.46 -16.53 8.76
N GLY A 260 -20.34 -15.32 8.21
CA GLY A 260 -21.50 -14.52 7.83
C GLY A 260 -22.22 -15.15 6.63
N VAL A 261 -23.54 -14.99 6.57
CA VAL A 261 -24.41 -15.52 5.52
C VAL A 261 -24.94 -14.37 4.66
N TYR A 262 -24.84 -14.54 3.35
CA TYR A 262 -25.10 -13.51 2.35
C TYR A 262 -26.14 -13.99 1.32
N THR A 263 -27.05 -13.10 0.90
CA THR A 263 -27.99 -13.39 -0.19
C THR A 263 -27.23 -13.48 -1.51
N ARG A 264 -27.38 -14.59 -2.24
CA ARG A 264 -26.69 -14.86 -3.52
C ARG A 264 -27.32 -14.06 -4.66
N VAL A 265 -26.74 -12.92 -5.03
CA VAL A 265 -27.35 -11.98 -6.00
C VAL A 265 -27.51 -12.58 -7.39
N SER A 266 -26.62 -13.48 -7.82
CA SER A 266 -26.70 -14.17 -9.12
C SER A 266 -27.99 -14.98 -9.30
N ASN A 267 -28.62 -15.46 -8.21
CA ASN A 267 -29.91 -16.15 -8.24
C ASN A 267 -31.10 -15.19 -8.47
N TYR A 268 -30.94 -13.87 -8.30
CA TYR A 268 -32.01 -12.88 -8.34
C TYR A 268 -31.97 -11.93 -9.55
N ILE A 269 -30.97 -12.06 -10.44
CA ILE A 269 -30.71 -11.15 -11.57
C ILE A 269 -31.96 -10.88 -12.42
N ASN A 270 -32.69 -11.92 -12.81
CA ASN A 270 -33.89 -11.79 -13.62
C ASN A 270 -34.98 -10.98 -12.90
N TRP A 271 -35.21 -11.24 -11.62
CA TRP A 271 -36.17 -10.49 -10.81
C TRP A 271 -35.74 -9.03 -10.61
N ILE A 272 -34.44 -8.78 -10.37
CA ILE A 272 -33.87 -7.43 -10.26
C ILE A 272 -34.11 -6.64 -11.55
N GLN A 273 -33.64 -7.17 -12.68
CA GLN A 273 -33.73 -6.51 -14.00
C GLN A 273 -35.18 -6.29 -14.45
N THR A 274 -36.05 -7.30 -14.25
CA THR A 274 -37.48 -7.20 -14.57
C THR A 274 -38.18 -6.15 -13.72
N THR A 275 -37.90 -6.11 -12.41
CA THR A 275 -38.48 -5.12 -11.48
C THR A 275 -38.03 -3.71 -11.82
N MET A 276 -36.72 -3.50 -12.05
CA MET A 276 -36.19 -2.20 -12.48
C MET A 276 -36.85 -1.73 -13.79
N SER A 277 -36.97 -2.62 -14.79
CA SER A 277 -37.52 -2.28 -16.11
C SER A 277 -38.99 -1.90 -16.06
N ILE A 278 -39.84 -2.75 -15.46
CA ILE A 278 -41.30 -2.50 -15.37
C ILE A 278 -41.59 -1.22 -14.57
N LYS A 279 -40.84 -0.98 -13.49
CA LYS A 279 -41.11 0.16 -12.59
C LYS A 279 -40.49 1.47 -13.08
N ALA A 280 -39.38 1.42 -13.84
CA ALA A 280 -38.88 2.60 -14.56
C ALA A 280 -39.91 3.16 -15.56
N ILE A 281 -40.56 2.29 -16.34
CA ILE A 281 -41.62 2.69 -17.29
C ILE A 281 -42.77 3.40 -16.55
N THR A 282 -43.15 2.90 -15.37
CA THR A 282 -44.26 3.47 -14.58
C THR A 282 -44.01 4.94 -14.17
N VAL A 283 -42.74 5.33 -13.92
CA VAL A 283 -42.35 6.71 -13.57
C VAL A 283 -42.41 7.66 -14.78
N VAL A 284 -42.16 7.14 -15.99
CA VAL A 284 -42.26 7.93 -17.23
C VAL A 284 -43.74 8.20 -17.56
N THR A 285 -44.61 7.20 -17.50
CA THR A 285 -46.03 7.37 -17.88
C THR A 285 -46.79 8.31 -16.93
N THR A 286 -46.49 8.30 -15.63
CA THR A 286 -47.14 9.20 -14.67
C THR A 286 -46.72 10.66 -14.84
N SER A 287 -45.46 10.92 -15.18
CA SER A 287 -44.96 12.29 -15.42
C SER A 287 -45.46 12.90 -16.74
N THR A 288 -45.87 12.11 -17.72
CA THR A 288 -46.46 12.59 -18.99
C THR A 288 -47.95 12.97 -18.92
N THR A 289 -48.64 12.78 -17.79
CA THR A 289 -50.12 12.94 -17.72
C THR A 289 -50.55 14.36 -17.27
N THR A 290 -49.94 15.41 -17.85
CA THR A 290 -50.44 16.79 -17.74
C THR A 290 -51.51 17.04 -18.81
N ARG A 291 -52.77 16.79 -18.43
CA ARG A 291 -53.98 17.10 -19.22
C ARG A 291 -53.93 18.53 -19.80
N PRO A 292 -54.08 18.74 -21.12
CA PRO A 292 -54.12 20.08 -21.69
C PRO A 292 -55.39 20.83 -21.24
N THR A 293 -55.19 22.01 -20.67
CA THR A 293 -56.27 22.98 -20.43
C THR A 293 -56.76 23.54 -21.77
N PRO A 294 -58.07 23.64 -22.02
CA PRO A 294 -58.58 24.23 -23.26
C PRO A 294 -58.32 25.75 -23.27
N THR A 295 -57.40 26.18 -24.12
CA THR A 295 -57.11 27.62 -24.32
C THR A 295 -58.24 28.30 -25.07
N THR A 296 -58.98 29.20 -24.42
CA THR A 296 -60.01 30.00 -25.07
C THR A 296 -59.38 30.97 -26.07
N THR A 297 -59.71 30.83 -27.35
CA THR A 297 -59.25 31.71 -28.42
C THR A 297 -59.86 33.11 -28.31
N THR A 298 -59.05 34.12 -28.00
CA THR A 298 -59.45 35.53 -28.06
C THR A 298 -58.71 36.24 -29.20
N THR A 299 -59.44 36.51 -30.28
CA THR A 299 -58.91 37.10 -31.51
C THR A 299 -58.46 38.55 -31.31
N ARG A 300 -57.26 38.92 -31.79
CA ARG A 300 -56.95 40.33 -32.09
C ARG A 300 -56.13 40.48 -33.37
N ARG A 301 -56.56 41.44 -34.19
CA ARG A 301 -56.05 41.78 -35.53
C ARG A 301 -54.64 42.41 -35.45
N PRO A 302 -53.74 42.17 -36.44
CA PRO A 302 -52.36 42.65 -36.37
C PRO A 302 -52.24 44.18 -36.50
N THR A 303 -51.14 44.71 -35.98
CA THR A 303 -50.67 46.09 -36.22
C THR A 303 -49.24 46.01 -36.73
N THR A 304 -48.95 46.66 -37.85
CA THR A 304 -47.64 46.71 -38.51
C THR A 304 -46.80 47.89 -37.96
N ILE A 305 -45.63 48.14 -38.55
CA ILE A 305 -44.67 49.24 -38.28
C ILE A 305 -44.01 49.21 -36.88
N THR A 306 -42.70 49.48 -36.69
CA THR A 306 -41.67 49.99 -37.61
C THR A 306 -40.32 49.32 -37.38
N THR A 307 -39.55 49.07 -38.45
CA THR A 307 -38.14 48.66 -38.36
C THR A 307 -37.23 49.87 -38.16
N THR A 308 -36.54 49.97 -37.02
CA THR A 308 -35.42 50.92 -36.82
C THR A 308 -34.09 50.18 -36.78
N THR A 309 -33.48 50.03 -37.95
CA THR A 309 -32.13 49.48 -38.12
C THR A 309 -31.09 50.49 -37.66
N THR A 310 -30.48 50.30 -36.48
CA THR A 310 -29.36 51.13 -36.03
C THR A 310 -28.03 50.47 -36.39
N THR A 311 -27.48 50.85 -37.54
CA THR A 311 -26.24 50.30 -38.09
C THR A 311 -25.01 50.72 -37.28
N ARG A 312 -24.17 49.76 -36.85
CA ARG A 312 -22.74 50.03 -36.58
C ARG A 312 -21.86 48.95 -37.19
N ARG A 313 -20.87 49.39 -37.96
CA ARG A 313 -20.01 48.60 -38.84
C ARG A 313 -18.89 47.87 -38.06
N PRO A 314 -18.41 46.69 -38.51
CA PRO A 314 -17.24 46.04 -37.92
C PRO A 314 -15.97 46.87 -38.11
N THR A 315 -15.07 46.84 -37.11
CA THR A 315 -13.72 47.40 -37.23
C THR A 315 -12.70 46.27 -37.36
N THR A 316 -12.37 45.90 -38.59
CA THR A 316 -11.18 45.10 -38.89
C THR A 316 -9.93 45.95 -38.68
N ILE A 317 -8.89 45.41 -38.04
CA ILE A 317 -7.52 45.87 -38.22
C ILE A 317 -6.68 44.65 -38.65
N THR A 318 -5.91 44.83 -39.71
CA THR A 318 -5.17 43.78 -40.43
C THR A 318 -3.72 43.71 -39.96
N ALA A 319 -3.07 42.57 -40.19
CA ALA A 319 -1.68 42.32 -39.81
C ALA A 319 -0.63 43.13 -40.61
N THR A 320 0.51 43.38 -39.96
CA THR A 320 1.81 43.74 -40.56
C THR A 320 2.87 43.13 -39.63
N THR A 321 3.84 42.28 -39.99
CA THR A 321 4.57 41.96 -41.24
C THR A 321 5.84 42.81 -41.48
N THR A 322 6.92 42.45 -40.79
CA THR A 322 8.33 42.72 -41.15
C THR A 322 9.15 41.50 -40.71
N THR A 323 9.93 40.73 -41.49
CA THR A 323 10.77 40.92 -42.70
C THR A 323 12.08 41.68 -42.47
N GLY A 324 13.21 41.10 -42.93
CA GLY A 324 14.59 41.58 -42.69
C GLY A 324 15.46 40.49 -42.05
N ARG A 325 15.82 39.37 -42.73
CA ARG A 325 16.67 39.17 -43.93
C ARG A 325 18.18 39.06 -43.56
N PRO A 326 18.95 38.06 -44.07
CA PRO A 326 20.24 37.66 -43.47
C PRO A 326 21.50 38.08 -44.26
N THR A 327 22.66 37.80 -43.65
CA THR A 327 24.04 37.81 -44.17
C THR A 327 24.84 36.70 -43.44
N THR A 328 25.68 35.80 -43.98
CA THR A 328 26.68 35.77 -45.09
C THR A 328 27.79 36.82 -44.93
N THR A 329 29.09 36.54 -45.02
CA THR A 329 29.87 35.33 -45.42
C THR A 329 31.26 35.42 -44.73
N THR A 330 32.04 34.35 -44.51
CA THR A 330 33.15 33.81 -45.36
C THR A 330 33.82 32.67 -44.56
N GLY A 331 34.69 31.78 -45.06
CA GLY A 331 35.28 31.58 -46.40
C GLY A 331 36.45 30.58 -46.33
N ARG A 332 36.44 29.60 -47.25
CA ARG A 332 37.49 28.61 -47.60
C ARG A 332 38.85 29.27 -48.01
N PRO A 333 39.96 28.52 -48.27
CA PRO A 333 40.56 27.33 -47.58
C PRO A 333 42.13 27.29 -47.68
N THR A 334 42.72 26.08 -47.67
CA THR A 334 43.91 25.59 -48.45
C THR A 334 45.39 25.77 -48.02
N THR A 335 45.97 24.65 -47.55
CA THR A 335 47.17 23.90 -48.05
C THR A 335 48.63 24.41 -47.95
N THR A 336 49.53 23.41 -47.77
CA THR A 336 50.97 23.32 -48.16
C THR A 336 51.94 24.32 -47.48
N THR A 337 53.24 24.07 -47.24
CA THR A 337 54.22 22.94 -47.37
C THR A 337 55.37 23.25 -46.36
N GLY A 338 56.37 22.41 -46.03
CA GLY A 338 56.70 21.03 -46.39
C GLY A 338 58.21 20.71 -46.22
N ARG A 339 58.53 19.71 -45.39
CA ARG A 339 59.81 18.93 -45.39
C ARG A 339 61.11 19.68 -44.91
N PRO A 340 62.37 19.17 -44.99
CA PRO A 340 63.18 18.96 -43.77
C PRO A 340 64.65 19.47 -43.83
N THR A 341 65.46 19.22 -42.78
CA THR A 341 66.76 18.50 -42.90
C THR A 341 67.39 18.16 -41.54
N THR A 342 68.43 17.30 -41.56
CA THR A 342 69.24 16.81 -40.42
C THR A 342 70.71 17.17 -40.60
N THR A 343 71.43 17.55 -39.54
CA THR A 343 72.90 17.35 -39.36
C THR A 343 73.29 17.63 -37.89
N THR A 344 73.65 16.62 -37.09
CA THR A 344 75.01 16.12 -36.75
C THR A 344 75.89 17.02 -35.86
N GLY A 345 76.22 16.51 -34.67
CA GLY A 345 77.35 16.92 -33.82
C GLY A 345 78.02 15.66 -33.23
N ARG A 346 79.34 15.65 -33.04
CA ARG A 346 80.17 14.46 -32.70
C ARG A 346 80.70 14.53 -31.23
N PRO A 347 81.58 13.64 -30.71
CA PRO A 347 81.29 12.95 -29.43
C PRO A 347 82.45 13.10 -28.42
N THR A 348 82.94 11.97 -27.87
CA THR A 348 84.13 11.77 -27.01
C THR A 348 84.00 12.27 -25.55
N THR A 349 84.61 11.65 -24.54
CA THR A 349 85.71 10.64 -24.52
C THR A 349 85.64 9.71 -23.28
N THR A 350 86.26 8.51 -23.34
CA THR A 350 86.89 7.72 -22.24
C THR A 350 86.00 7.34 -21.01
N ALA A 351 85.71 6.08 -20.67
CA ALA A 351 86.58 4.98 -20.19
C ALA A 351 87.35 5.35 -18.87
N SER A 352 87.80 4.47 -17.95
CA SER A 352 87.89 2.99 -17.83
C SER A 352 88.31 2.66 -16.36
N THR A 353 88.33 1.47 -15.72
CA THR A 353 88.01 0.04 -15.99
C THR A 353 87.93 -0.74 -14.64
N THR A 354 87.53 -2.04 -14.63
CA THR A 354 88.15 -3.14 -13.81
C THR A 354 87.88 -3.23 -12.28
N ILE A 355 87.63 -4.38 -11.63
CA ILE A 355 87.22 -5.75 -12.07
C ILE A 355 86.56 -6.55 -10.91
N ARG A 356 85.76 -7.57 -11.25
CA ARG A 356 85.23 -8.74 -10.46
C ARG A 356 85.25 -8.72 -8.91
N SER A 357 84.07 -9.00 -8.34
CA SER A 357 83.85 -10.30 -7.68
C SER A 357 82.41 -10.80 -7.88
N THR A 358 82.19 -12.10 -7.72
CA THR A 358 80.96 -12.82 -8.09
C THR A 358 79.91 -12.91 -6.98
N ALA A 359 78.66 -12.54 -7.27
CA ALA A 359 77.47 -13.12 -6.64
C ALA A 359 76.21 -12.86 -7.51
N THR A 360 75.68 -13.88 -8.19
CA THR A 360 74.40 -13.78 -8.90
C THR A 360 73.23 -14.15 -7.99
N THR A 361 72.61 -13.16 -7.34
CA THR A 361 71.26 -13.27 -6.78
C THR A 361 70.29 -12.42 -7.59
N LYS A 362 69.10 -12.95 -7.88
CA LYS A 362 68.12 -12.30 -8.75
C LYS A 362 67.63 -10.98 -8.12
N ALA A 363 67.93 -9.86 -8.76
CA ALA A 363 67.17 -8.62 -8.61
C ALA A 363 65.75 -8.84 -9.18
N GLY A 364 64.87 -9.46 -8.38
CA GLY A 364 63.49 -9.76 -8.72
C GLY A 364 62.72 -8.48 -8.98
N ARG A 365 62.45 -8.21 -10.28
CA ARG A 365 61.66 -7.08 -10.79
C ARG A 365 60.23 -7.09 -10.20
N ASN A 366 60.07 -6.56 -8.99
CA ASN A 366 58.77 -6.36 -8.34
C ASN A 366 57.96 -5.31 -9.10
N SER A 367 57.23 -5.78 -10.10
CA SER A 367 56.48 -4.97 -11.04
C SER A 367 55.15 -4.50 -10.45
N LEU A 368 54.65 -3.36 -10.93
CA LEU A 368 53.37 -2.76 -10.53
C LEU A 368 52.19 -3.77 -10.47
N PRO A 369 52.04 -4.73 -11.41
CA PRO A 369 50.98 -5.72 -11.37
C PRO A 369 50.87 -6.51 -10.07
N ASN A 370 51.98 -6.86 -9.40
CA ASN A 370 51.90 -7.65 -8.17
C ASN A 370 51.15 -6.90 -7.06
N ARG A 371 51.42 -5.60 -6.87
CA ARG A 371 50.66 -4.77 -5.91
C ARG A 371 49.20 -4.57 -6.30
N VAL A 372 48.88 -4.56 -7.60
CA VAL A 372 47.49 -4.49 -8.07
C VAL A 372 46.77 -5.82 -7.82
N VAL A 373 47.42 -6.97 -8.04
CA VAL A 373 46.87 -8.29 -7.75
C VAL A 373 46.72 -8.51 -6.25
N GLU A 374 47.72 -8.17 -5.43
CA GLU A 374 47.64 -8.18 -3.96
C GLU A 374 46.48 -7.31 -3.48
N PHE A 375 46.36 -6.07 -3.97
CA PHE A 375 45.26 -5.17 -3.63
C PHE A 375 43.89 -5.73 -4.05
N LEU A 376 43.77 -6.32 -5.25
CA LEU A 376 42.52 -6.93 -5.73
C LEU A 376 42.15 -8.16 -4.89
N VAL A 377 43.09 -9.05 -4.59
CA VAL A 377 42.85 -10.23 -3.74
C VAL A 377 42.48 -9.79 -2.32
N GLN A 378 43.28 -8.92 -1.70
CA GLN A 378 43.08 -8.52 -0.30
C GLN A 378 41.85 -7.61 -0.11
N THR A 379 41.43 -6.84 -1.12
CA THR A 379 40.24 -5.97 -1.04
C THR A 379 38.96 -6.68 -1.50
N LEU A 380 39.02 -7.47 -2.59
CA LEU A 380 37.82 -8.13 -3.13
C LEU A 380 37.55 -9.46 -2.42
N PHE A 381 38.50 -10.40 -2.35
CA PHE A 381 38.23 -11.72 -1.76
C PHE A 381 38.01 -11.65 -0.24
N ASN A 382 38.91 -11.00 0.51
CA ASN A 382 38.73 -10.90 1.97
C ASN A 382 37.52 -10.00 2.32
N GLY A 383 37.29 -8.92 1.55
CA GLY A 383 36.11 -8.07 1.72
C GLY A 383 34.80 -8.83 1.45
N PHE A 384 34.75 -9.65 0.41
CA PHE A 384 33.63 -10.52 0.07
C PHE A 384 33.42 -11.60 1.14
N LEU A 385 34.46 -12.30 1.56
CA LEU A 385 34.40 -13.35 2.58
C LEU A 385 33.91 -12.82 3.93
N ASN A 386 34.46 -11.69 4.40
CA ASN A 386 34.01 -11.03 5.63
C ASN A 386 32.54 -10.58 5.52
N THR A 387 32.12 -10.07 4.35
CA THR A 387 30.73 -9.69 4.10
C THR A 387 29.78 -10.89 4.13
N TRP A 388 30.19 -12.03 3.57
CA TRP A 388 29.43 -13.29 3.65
C TRP A 388 29.35 -13.83 5.06
N ILE A 389 30.43 -13.78 5.84
CA ILE A 389 30.43 -14.25 7.23
C ILE A 389 29.57 -13.35 8.13
N PHE A 390 29.57 -12.03 7.90
CA PHE A 390 28.58 -11.13 8.51
C PHE A 390 27.14 -11.53 8.15
N CYS A 391 26.88 -11.82 6.87
CA CYS A 391 25.57 -12.25 6.38
C CYS A 391 25.11 -13.57 7.01
N LEU A 392 25.99 -14.58 7.10
CA LEU A 392 25.72 -15.87 7.70
C LEU A 392 25.48 -15.78 9.21
N ILE A 393 26.33 -15.06 9.95
CA ILE A 393 26.14 -14.82 11.40
C ILE A 393 24.81 -14.09 11.64
N THR A 394 24.53 -13.04 10.87
CA THR A 394 23.26 -12.30 10.97
C THR A 394 22.08 -13.23 10.73
N THR A 395 22.07 -13.92 9.57
CA THR A 395 20.97 -14.81 9.15
C THR A 395 20.68 -15.90 10.17
N PHE A 396 21.73 -16.58 10.66
CA PHE A 396 21.60 -17.68 11.61
C PHE A 396 21.09 -17.23 12.97
N VAL A 397 21.69 -16.18 13.56
CA VAL A 397 21.31 -15.69 14.89
C VAL A 397 19.93 -15.05 14.86
N SER A 398 19.63 -14.19 13.87
CA SER A 398 18.31 -13.58 13.75
C SER A 398 17.24 -14.64 13.55
N TRP A 399 17.42 -15.58 12.61
CA TRP A 399 16.42 -16.64 12.38
C TRP A 399 16.19 -17.48 13.65
N SER A 400 17.25 -17.87 14.36
CA SER A 400 17.13 -18.67 15.59
C SER A 400 16.40 -17.91 16.71
N TYR A 401 16.69 -16.63 16.88
CA TYR A 401 16.03 -15.78 17.88
C TYR A 401 14.56 -15.51 17.50
N GLU A 402 14.26 -15.37 16.20
CA GLU A 402 12.90 -15.17 15.68
C GLU A 402 12.04 -16.44 15.82
N GLN A 403 12.57 -17.64 15.54
CA GLN A 403 11.82 -18.90 15.78
C GLN A 403 11.49 -19.06 17.27
N PHE A 404 12.50 -18.92 18.13
CA PHE A 404 12.33 -19.04 19.57
C PHE A 404 11.42 -17.93 20.11
N GLY A 405 11.53 -16.72 19.56
CA GLY A 405 10.68 -15.58 19.84
C GLY A 405 9.21 -15.85 19.56
N VAL A 406 8.86 -16.27 18.34
CA VAL A 406 7.45 -16.56 17.95
C VAL A 406 6.89 -17.73 18.76
N GLN A 407 7.71 -18.76 19.05
CA GLN A 407 7.24 -19.97 19.75
C GLN A 407 7.09 -19.80 21.27
N THR A 408 7.87 -18.93 21.90
CA THR A 408 7.88 -18.77 23.38
C THR A 408 7.42 -17.41 23.88
N GLY A 409 7.41 -16.39 23.01
CA GLY A 409 7.25 -14.99 23.39
C GLY A 409 8.39 -14.40 24.23
N LEU A 410 9.48 -15.15 24.52
CA LEU A 410 10.47 -14.73 25.52
C LEU A 410 11.38 -13.58 25.05
N ILE A 411 11.71 -13.52 23.75
CA ILE A 411 12.65 -12.52 23.22
C ILE A 411 11.92 -11.22 22.84
N TYR A 412 10.80 -11.32 22.13
CA TYR A 412 10.12 -10.18 21.52
C TYR A 412 8.72 -9.87 22.11
N GLY A 413 8.32 -10.58 23.17
CA GLY A 413 6.92 -10.65 23.60
C GLY A 413 6.10 -11.61 22.74
N SER A 414 4.85 -11.89 23.11
CA SER A 414 3.97 -12.78 22.32
C SER A 414 3.47 -12.09 21.05
N TYR A 415 3.77 -12.66 19.88
CA TYR A 415 3.46 -12.13 18.55
C TYR A 415 3.35 -13.24 17.52
N HIS A 416 2.94 -12.88 16.30
CA HIS A 416 2.97 -13.77 15.16
C HIS A 416 3.19 -12.98 13.85
N TYR A 417 3.91 -13.60 12.91
CA TYR A 417 4.01 -13.12 11.53
C TYR A 417 2.77 -13.50 10.72
N THR A 418 2.18 -12.53 10.03
CA THR A 418 1.04 -12.74 9.13
C THR A 418 1.49 -13.26 7.75
N LYS A 419 0.55 -13.37 6.80
CA LYS A 419 0.84 -13.84 5.43
C LYS A 419 1.46 -12.76 4.53
N TYR A 420 1.60 -11.51 4.99
CA TYR A 420 2.10 -10.38 4.19
C TYR A 420 3.51 -10.62 3.61
N LEU A 421 4.40 -11.18 4.43
CA LEU A 421 5.83 -11.39 4.14
C LEU A 421 6.12 -12.65 3.31
N GLY A 422 5.09 -13.32 2.79
CA GLY A 422 5.23 -14.46 1.88
C GLY A 422 5.66 -15.76 2.58
N ILE A 423 6.65 -16.44 1.99
CA ILE A 423 7.04 -17.80 2.35
C ILE A 423 7.78 -17.82 3.71
N LYS A 424 7.42 -18.80 4.56
CA LYS A 424 8.04 -19.07 5.85
C LYS A 424 8.91 -20.33 5.82
N VAL A 425 9.91 -20.37 6.71
CA VAL A 425 10.67 -21.58 7.06
C VAL A 425 10.55 -21.72 8.57
N GLY A 426 9.80 -22.72 9.04
CA GLY A 426 9.24 -22.68 10.39
C GLY A 426 8.21 -21.56 10.52
N ASP A 427 8.18 -20.86 11.65
CA ASP A 427 7.19 -19.82 11.94
C ASP A 427 7.55 -18.43 11.36
N VAL A 428 8.82 -18.26 10.96
CA VAL A 428 9.43 -17.01 10.51
C VAL A 428 9.50 -16.91 8.98
N PRO A 429 9.09 -15.77 8.37
CA PRO A 429 9.25 -15.49 6.93
C PRO A 429 10.72 -15.44 6.49
N ILE A 430 11.01 -15.95 5.28
CA ILE A 430 12.35 -15.93 4.68
C ILE A 430 12.91 -14.50 4.55
N LEU A 431 12.03 -13.50 4.40
CA LEU A 431 12.43 -12.09 4.30
C LEU A 431 13.03 -11.53 5.60
N ILE A 432 12.67 -12.06 6.77
CA ILE A 432 13.04 -11.47 8.07
C ILE A 432 14.57 -11.52 8.32
N PRO A 433 15.28 -12.64 8.16
CA PRO A 433 16.74 -12.65 8.27
C PRO A 433 17.46 -11.75 7.24
N ILE A 434 16.86 -11.53 6.08
CA ILE A 434 17.39 -10.64 5.03
C ILE A 434 17.19 -9.16 5.43
N ALA A 435 16.04 -8.83 6.03
CA ALA A 435 15.78 -7.52 6.62
C ALA A 435 16.75 -7.25 7.78
N TRP A 436 16.94 -8.21 8.70
CA TRP A 436 17.94 -8.12 9.76
C TRP A 436 19.34 -7.79 9.23
N TYR A 437 19.79 -8.44 8.15
CA TYR A 437 21.07 -8.09 7.50
C TYR A 437 21.07 -6.65 6.94
N MET A 438 19.99 -6.23 6.29
CA MET A 438 19.83 -4.87 5.75
C MET A 438 19.90 -3.79 6.84
N MET A 439 19.42 -4.06 8.06
CA MET A 439 19.33 -3.09 9.16
C MET A 439 20.59 -3.10 10.04
N ILE A 440 21.11 -4.29 10.36
CA ILE A 440 22.32 -4.43 11.19
C ILE A 440 23.56 -3.92 10.46
N TYR A 441 23.74 -4.17 9.15
CA TYR A 441 24.97 -3.75 8.44
C TYR A 441 25.20 -2.22 8.44
N PRO A 442 24.21 -1.35 8.15
CA PRO A 442 24.31 0.09 8.41
C PRO A 442 24.66 0.43 9.87
N SER A 443 24.03 -0.23 10.85
CA SER A 443 24.29 0.03 12.27
C SER A 443 25.73 -0.32 12.70
N TYR A 444 26.32 -1.37 12.13
CA TYR A 444 27.74 -1.71 12.29
C TYR A 444 28.66 -0.61 11.74
N ILE A 445 28.37 -0.08 10.55
CA ILE A 445 29.15 1.01 9.92
C ILE A 445 28.98 2.33 10.67
N ILE A 446 27.76 2.67 11.09
CA ILE A 446 27.47 3.90 11.85
C ILE A 446 28.11 3.84 13.25
N SER A 447 28.02 2.71 13.97
CA SER A 447 28.67 2.55 15.28
C SER A 447 30.20 2.63 15.20
N ASN A 448 30.80 2.08 14.15
CA ASN A 448 32.22 2.32 13.83
C ASN A 448 32.48 3.82 13.66
N LEU A 449 31.77 4.51 12.75
CA LEU A 449 31.97 5.95 12.50
C LEU A 449 31.77 6.82 13.74
N ILE A 450 30.81 6.50 14.63
CA ILE A 450 30.58 7.26 15.86
C ILE A 450 31.75 7.10 16.85
N LEU A 451 32.11 5.86 17.19
CA LEU A 451 33.07 5.59 18.27
C LEU A 451 34.54 5.58 17.82
N VAL A 452 34.85 5.01 16.65
CA VAL A 452 36.23 4.80 16.20
C VAL A 452 36.33 5.01 14.68
N GLY A 453 36.86 6.19 14.28
CA GLY A 453 37.11 6.53 12.87
C GLY A 453 38.20 5.68 12.16
N ARG A 454 38.50 4.48 12.67
CA ARG A 454 39.36 3.43 12.11
C ARG A 454 38.87 2.06 12.62
N PRO A 455 38.90 0.98 11.82
CA PRO A 455 38.73 -0.36 12.38
C PRO A 455 39.90 -0.69 13.31
N ILE A 456 39.62 -1.22 14.51
CA ILE A 456 40.66 -1.60 15.49
C ILE A 456 40.24 -2.89 16.22
N ALA A 457 40.79 -4.02 15.77
CA ALA A 457 40.87 -5.25 16.56
C ALA A 457 41.75 -5.05 17.82
N SER A 458 41.53 -5.87 18.86
CA SER A 458 42.35 -6.14 20.08
C SER A 458 41.71 -5.84 21.45
N ASN A 459 40.85 -4.82 21.60
CA ASN A 459 40.39 -4.39 22.93
C ASN A 459 38.93 -4.79 23.21
N GLN A 460 38.73 -5.70 24.17
CA GLN A 460 37.41 -6.19 24.61
C GLN A 460 36.44 -5.06 25.00
N ARG A 461 36.90 -4.00 25.68
CA ARG A 461 36.03 -2.86 26.04
C ARG A 461 35.55 -2.08 24.82
N LYS A 462 36.35 -2.02 23.75
CA LYS A 462 35.93 -1.44 22.46
C LYS A 462 34.95 -2.34 21.71
N ILE A 463 35.18 -3.66 21.70
CA ILE A 463 34.25 -4.62 21.10
C ILE A 463 32.87 -4.49 21.77
N LEU A 464 32.83 -4.47 23.10
CA LEU A 464 31.61 -4.30 23.89
C LEU A 464 30.87 -2.98 23.57
N SER A 465 31.57 -1.84 23.58
CA SER A 465 30.94 -0.54 23.32
C SER A 465 30.49 -0.37 21.87
N LEU A 466 31.23 -0.92 20.90
CA LEU A 466 30.85 -0.94 19.49
C LEU A 466 29.64 -1.83 19.21
N SER A 467 29.51 -2.98 19.88
CA SER A 467 28.32 -3.83 19.78
C SER A 467 27.08 -3.16 20.38
N LEU A 468 27.23 -2.48 21.52
CA LEU A 468 26.14 -1.77 22.20
C LEU A 468 25.66 -0.52 21.44
N VAL A 469 26.58 0.32 20.96
CA VAL A 469 26.19 1.47 20.11
C VAL A 469 25.60 0.97 18.77
N GLY A 470 26.11 -0.14 18.23
CA GLY A 470 25.50 -0.79 17.07
C GLY A 470 24.06 -1.23 17.31
N SER A 471 23.78 -1.92 18.42
CA SER A 471 22.41 -2.37 18.72
C SER A 471 21.43 -1.23 19.03
N LEU A 472 21.90 -0.14 19.65
CA LEU A 472 21.09 1.06 19.84
C LEU A 472 20.79 1.78 18.52
N VAL A 473 21.74 1.86 17.58
CA VAL A 473 21.53 2.45 16.24
C VAL A 473 20.61 1.59 15.38
N MET A 474 20.63 0.27 15.56
CA MET A 474 19.67 -0.65 14.95
C MET A 474 18.26 -0.46 15.56
N THR A 475 18.15 -0.46 16.89
CA THR A 475 16.87 -0.22 17.59
C THR A 475 16.26 1.14 17.24
N ALA A 476 17.08 2.15 16.95
CA ALA A 476 16.65 3.46 16.45
C ALA A 476 16.00 3.43 15.06
N TRP A 477 16.28 2.42 14.23
CA TRP A 477 15.62 2.19 12.94
C TRP A 477 14.25 1.52 13.15
N ASP A 478 14.20 0.43 13.90
CA ASP A 478 12.96 -0.33 14.17
C ASP A 478 11.94 0.51 14.95
N LEU A 479 12.41 1.38 15.86
CA LEU A 479 11.61 2.43 16.52
C LEU A 479 10.80 3.32 15.56
N VAL A 480 11.21 3.44 14.29
CA VAL A 480 10.53 4.25 13.28
C VAL A 480 9.74 3.39 12.29
N LEU A 481 10.23 2.20 11.96
CA LEU A 481 9.67 1.36 10.89
C LEU A 481 8.67 0.31 11.39
N ASP A 482 8.86 -0.28 12.56
CA ASP A 482 7.90 -1.24 13.11
C ASP A 482 6.52 -0.63 13.38
N PRO A 483 6.37 0.59 13.93
CA PRO A 483 5.05 1.23 14.07
C PRO A 483 4.26 1.35 12.76
N TYR A 484 4.93 1.36 11.61
CA TYR A 484 4.30 1.28 10.29
C TYR A 484 4.04 -0.19 9.88
N LEU A 485 5.04 -1.07 9.99
CA LEU A 485 4.98 -2.46 9.52
C LEU A 485 4.09 -3.38 10.38
N SER A 486 4.07 -3.21 11.70
CA SER A 486 3.11 -3.86 12.61
C SER A 486 1.81 -3.06 12.78
N GLY A 487 1.82 -1.79 12.34
CA GLY A 487 0.68 -0.88 12.41
C GLY A 487 -0.55 -1.39 11.67
N PRO A 488 -1.74 -0.81 11.93
CA PRO A 488 -3.03 -1.34 11.44
C PRO A 488 -3.12 -1.44 9.90
N THR A 489 -2.35 -0.65 9.17
CA THR A 489 -2.30 -0.63 7.70
C THR A 489 -1.55 -1.82 7.09
N VAL A 490 -0.42 -2.25 7.69
CA VAL A 490 0.48 -3.25 7.08
C VAL A 490 0.36 -4.61 7.79
N ARG A 491 0.34 -4.61 9.13
CA ARG A 491 0.17 -5.81 9.98
C ARG A 491 1.04 -6.99 9.55
N ALA A 492 2.30 -6.74 9.18
CA ALA A 492 3.25 -7.79 8.78
C ALA A 492 3.56 -8.76 9.93
N TRP A 493 3.57 -8.24 11.15
CA TRP A 493 3.52 -8.98 12.42
C TRP A 493 2.58 -8.27 13.39
N VAL A 494 2.02 -9.02 14.34
CA VAL A 494 1.08 -8.50 15.34
C VAL A 494 1.37 -9.12 16.71
N TRP A 495 1.71 -8.29 17.69
CA TRP A 495 1.80 -8.64 19.11
C TRP A 495 0.41 -8.87 19.71
N HIS A 496 0.25 -9.92 20.51
CA HIS A 496 -1.04 -10.32 21.07
C HIS A 496 -1.46 -9.47 22.27
N ALA A 497 -0.51 -9.05 23.10
CA ALA A 497 -0.75 -8.22 24.29
C ALA A 497 -0.74 -6.71 23.99
N GLY A 498 -0.33 -6.31 22.78
CA GLY A 498 -0.04 -4.91 22.45
C GLY A 498 1.11 -4.32 23.28
N GLY A 499 1.18 -3.00 23.36
CA GLY A 499 2.22 -2.29 24.11
C GLY A 499 2.18 -0.78 23.95
N ILE A 500 2.87 -0.08 24.84
CA ILE A 500 2.77 1.38 25.05
C ILE A 500 3.27 2.23 23.88
N TYR A 501 4.04 1.66 22.96
CA TYR A 501 4.60 2.37 21.81
C TYR A 501 4.01 1.80 20.53
N PHE A 502 2.92 2.39 20.04
CA PHE A 502 2.20 1.96 18.82
C PHE A 502 1.83 0.45 18.77
N GLY A 503 1.57 -0.16 19.93
CA GLY A 503 1.26 -1.60 20.04
C GLY A 503 2.48 -2.51 20.26
N ILE A 504 3.69 -1.96 20.29
CA ILE A 504 4.94 -2.70 20.52
C ILE A 504 5.19 -2.84 22.03
N PRO A 505 5.35 -4.07 22.58
CA PRO A 505 5.59 -4.28 24.01
C PRO A 505 7.00 -3.88 24.41
N LEU A 506 7.18 -3.41 25.66
CA LEU A 506 8.47 -2.97 26.19
C LEU A 506 9.57 -4.06 26.11
N GLN A 507 9.17 -5.33 26.20
CA GLN A 507 10.03 -6.50 26.04
C GLN A 507 10.71 -6.56 24.66
N ASN A 508 10.01 -6.15 23.60
CA ASN A 508 10.51 -6.24 22.22
C ASN A 508 11.76 -5.39 21.97
N PHE A 509 11.83 -4.21 22.60
CA PHE A 509 13.01 -3.34 22.53
C PHE A 509 14.26 -4.01 23.13
N PHE A 510 14.10 -4.79 24.20
CA PHE A 510 15.20 -5.59 24.74
C PHE A 510 15.55 -6.76 23.81
N GLY A 511 14.56 -7.39 23.17
CA GLY A 511 14.77 -8.38 22.10
C GLY A 511 15.63 -7.84 20.97
N TRP A 512 15.26 -6.71 20.36
CA TRP A 512 16.02 -6.04 19.30
C TRP A 512 17.47 -5.72 19.70
N ILE A 513 17.64 -5.14 20.89
CA ILE A 513 18.96 -4.81 21.44
C ILE A 513 19.80 -6.08 21.61
N LEU A 514 19.22 -7.15 22.18
CA LEU A 514 19.88 -8.42 22.45
C LEU A 514 20.29 -9.13 21.15
N THR A 515 19.38 -9.28 20.19
CA THR A 515 19.64 -9.92 18.88
C THR A 515 20.81 -9.24 18.16
N THR A 516 20.74 -7.91 18.05
CA THR A 516 21.79 -7.14 17.36
C THR A 516 23.10 -7.12 18.13
N PHE A 517 23.05 -7.05 19.46
CA PHE A 517 24.23 -7.11 20.30
C PHE A 517 24.95 -8.45 20.15
N THR A 518 24.23 -9.59 20.17
CA THR A 518 24.80 -10.91 19.91
C THR A 518 25.47 -10.98 18.53
N ILE A 519 24.78 -10.53 17.47
CA ILE A 519 25.32 -10.52 16.10
C ILE A 519 26.59 -9.67 16.00
N HIS A 520 26.59 -8.45 16.55
CA HIS A 520 27.79 -7.62 16.60
C HIS A 520 28.90 -8.22 17.44
N MET A 521 28.61 -8.82 18.59
CA MET A 521 29.64 -9.46 19.43
C MET A 521 30.28 -10.65 18.70
N MET A 522 29.49 -11.54 18.09
CA MET A 522 30.01 -12.68 17.33
C MET A 522 30.87 -12.23 16.14
N TYR A 523 30.37 -11.29 15.33
CA TYR A 523 31.15 -10.78 14.19
C TYR A 523 32.39 -9.99 14.62
N ARG A 524 32.33 -9.17 15.68
CA ARG A 524 33.48 -8.38 16.15
C ARG A 524 34.53 -9.23 16.87
N VAL A 525 34.15 -10.35 17.49
CA VAL A 525 35.11 -11.34 17.98
C VAL A 525 35.82 -12.02 16.81
N TYR A 526 35.09 -12.44 15.77
CA TYR A 526 35.66 -12.97 14.52
C TYR A 526 36.59 -11.97 13.81
N GLU A 527 36.16 -10.70 13.69
CA GLU A 527 36.98 -9.60 13.15
C GLU A 527 38.23 -9.33 14.01
N SER A 528 38.17 -9.60 15.32
CA SER A 528 39.30 -9.37 16.23
C SER A 528 40.36 -10.48 16.21
N SER A 529 40.01 -11.72 15.84
CA SER A 529 40.97 -12.82 15.69
C SER A 529 41.68 -12.82 14.33
N ILE A 530 41.11 -12.15 13.32
CA ILE A 530 41.73 -11.97 12.01
C ILE A 530 42.56 -10.68 12.02
N ILE A 531 43.87 -10.84 12.22
CA ILE A 531 44.83 -9.74 12.37
C ILE A 531 44.90 -8.89 11.10
N MET A 532 44.19 -7.76 11.11
CA MET A 532 44.32 -6.68 10.13
C MET A 532 45.61 -5.87 10.40
N GLU A 533 46.79 -6.45 10.10
CA GLU A 533 48.03 -5.66 10.00
C GLU A 533 48.08 -4.88 8.66
N SER A 534 47.12 -3.98 8.49
CA SER A 534 47.09 -2.98 7.43
C SER A 534 47.47 -1.61 8.00
N LYS A 535 48.78 -1.41 8.23
CA LYS A 535 49.36 -0.11 8.63
C LYS A 535 49.09 1.00 7.59
N ASP A 536 48.77 0.63 6.35
CA ASP A 536 48.31 1.55 5.31
C ASP A 536 46.91 2.10 5.59
N ARG A 537 46.89 3.18 6.38
CA ARG A 537 45.93 4.31 6.36
C ARG A 537 44.72 4.08 5.44
N ALA A 538 43.69 3.41 5.96
CA ALA A 538 42.47 3.05 5.24
C ALA A 538 41.95 4.21 4.36
N ARG A 539 42.14 4.05 3.05
CA ARG A 539 42.23 5.20 2.13
C ARG A 539 40.86 5.71 1.71
N LYS A 540 40.35 6.74 2.39
CA LYS A 540 39.15 7.58 2.06
C LYS A 540 38.15 6.88 1.12
N SER A 541 37.50 5.83 1.62
CA SER A 541 36.69 4.92 0.82
C SER A 541 35.21 5.32 0.80
N TYR A 542 34.80 6.00 -0.28
CA TYR A 542 33.41 6.28 -0.63
C TYR A 542 32.38 5.15 -0.36
N PRO A 543 32.64 3.83 -0.58
CA PRO A 543 31.66 2.79 -0.23
C PRO A 543 31.21 2.76 1.25
N LEU A 544 31.95 3.37 2.19
CA LEU A 544 31.53 3.50 3.59
C LEU A 544 30.34 4.46 3.80
N ILE A 545 30.11 5.42 2.90
CA ILE A 545 28.99 6.36 3.03
C ILE A 545 27.65 5.71 2.66
N LEU A 546 27.68 4.66 1.83
CA LEU A 546 26.48 4.13 1.17
C LEU A 546 25.48 3.45 2.13
N PRO A 547 25.91 2.72 3.19
CA PRO A 547 25.00 2.27 4.25
C PRO A 547 24.43 3.43 5.07
N VAL A 548 25.20 4.50 5.30
CA VAL A 548 24.73 5.71 6.00
C VAL A 548 23.67 6.44 5.15
N LEU A 549 23.85 6.50 3.84
CA LEU A 549 22.86 7.03 2.90
C LEU A 549 21.59 6.16 2.85
N GLY A 550 21.71 4.82 2.90
CA GLY A 550 20.56 3.92 3.00
C GLY A 550 19.74 4.14 4.29
N TYR A 551 20.43 4.29 5.43
CA TYR A 551 19.83 4.64 6.72
C TYR A 551 19.14 6.01 6.68
N SER A 552 19.78 7.00 6.05
CA SER A 552 19.23 8.35 5.84
C SER A 552 17.99 8.31 4.94
N ALA A 553 18.02 7.53 3.86
CA ALA A 553 16.91 7.41 2.92
C ALA A 553 15.68 6.76 3.56
N MET A 554 15.85 5.70 4.37
CA MET A 554 14.72 5.08 5.07
C MET A 554 14.09 6.02 6.09
N CYS A 555 14.88 6.83 6.81
CA CYS A 555 14.37 7.91 7.65
C CYS A 555 13.52 8.91 6.84
N ILE A 556 14.04 9.38 5.69
CA ILE A 556 13.35 10.36 4.82
C ILE A 556 12.04 9.82 4.23
N VAL A 557 12.01 8.55 3.79
CA VAL A 557 10.82 7.91 3.20
C VAL A 557 9.63 7.94 4.16
N HIS A 558 9.87 7.82 5.48
CA HIS A 558 8.81 7.81 6.50
C HIS A 558 8.41 9.23 6.99
N LEU A 559 8.94 10.29 6.37
CA LEU A 559 8.47 11.68 6.59
C LEU A 559 7.33 12.07 5.62
N ILE A 560 7.20 11.32 4.52
CA ILE A 560 6.12 11.41 3.51
C ILE A 560 4.81 10.89 4.15
N PRO A 561 3.61 11.35 3.74
CA PRO A 561 2.36 11.00 4.41
C PRO A 561 2.01 9.49 4.43
N GLY A 562 2.38 8.85 5.53
CA GLY A 562 1.73 7.66 6.09
C GLY A 562 1.21 7.91 7.52
N GLU A 563 0.76 6.84 8.17
CA GLU A 563 0.44 6.77 9.60
C GLU A 563 1.36 5.75 10.30
N PRO A 564 1.69 5.89 11.60
CA PRO A 564 1.31 6.98 12.51
C PRO A 564 1.93 8.34 12.12
N LYS A 565 1.21 9.44 12.38
CA LYS A 565 1.61 10.81 11.96
C LYS A 565 2.77 11.34 12.82
N GLU A 566 2.89 10.81 14.03
CA GLU A 566 3.84 11.13 15.08
C GLU A 566 5.28 10.76 14.67
N LEU A 567 5.43 9.72 13.83
CA LEU A 567 6.72 9.28 13.28
C LEU A 567 7.47 10.40 12.54
N ARG A 568 6.75 11.38 11.96
CA ARG A 568 7.34 12.52 11.26
C ARG A 568 8.16 13.44 12.18
N MET A 569 7.89 13.39 13.49
CA MET A 569 8.70 14.08 14.52
C MET A 569 9.72 13.14 15.17
N ILE A 570 9.33 11.88 15.43
CA ILE A 570 10.18 10.89 16.11
C ILE A 570 11.37 10.47 15.22
N GLY A 571 11.12 10.19 13.94
CA GLY A 571 12.11 9.68 12.99
C GLY A 571 13.34 10.59 12.81
N PRO A 572 13.17 11.89 12.50
CA PRO A 572 14.29 12.83 12.36
C PRO A 572 15.14 12.97 13.63
N ILE A 573 14.57 12.73 14.81
CA ILE A 573 15.30 12.78 16.08
C ILE A 573 16.06 11.46 16.29
N ILE A 574 15.34 10.33 16.30
CA ILE A 574 15.88 9.02 16.70
C ILE A 574 16.86 8.47 15.65
N MET A 575 16.52 8.51 14.36
CA MET A 575 17.43 8.07 13.28
C MET A 575 18.40 9.18 12.84
N GLY A 576 18.01 10.45 12.93
CA GLY A 576 18.84 11.56 12.45
C GLY A 576 20.08 11.82 13.32
N ILE A 577 20.01 11.65 14.64
CA ILE A 577 21.16 11.87 15.54
C ILE A 577 22.34 10.92 15.21
N PRO A 578 22.16 9.58 15.08
CA PRO A 578 23.20 8.67 14.61
C PRO A 578 23.82 9.06 13.27
N VAL A 579 22.98 9.46 12.29
CA VAL A 579 23.43 9.90 10.96
C VAL A 579 24.28 11.16 11.06
N ILE A 580 23.83 12.19 11.78
CA ILE A 580 24.55 13.46 11.93
C ILE A 580 25.93 13.23 12.60
N LEU A 581 26.00 12.38 13.62
CA LEU A 581 27.26 12.03 14.29
C LEU A 581 28.21 11.28 13.34
N ALA A 582 27.72 10.28 12.60
CA ALA A 582 28.50 9.52 11.64
C ALA A 582 29.00 10.36 10.46
N LEU A 583 28.13 11.22 9.90
CA LEU A 583 28.49 12.15 8.82
C LEU A 583 29.51 13.20 9.30
N ARG A 584 29.33 13.78 10.50
CA ARG A 584 30.29 14.73 11.08
C ARG A 584 31.66 14.09 11.33
N ARG A 585 31.70 12.82 11.74
CA ARG A 585 32.95 12.05 11.80
C ARG A 585 33.54 11.86 10.40
N PHE A 586 32.75 11.33 9.47
CA PHE A 586 33.20 11.02 8.12
C PHE A 586 33.80 12.25 7.43
N ILE A 587 33.14 13.41 7.51
CA ILE A 587 33.62 14.67 6.92
C ILE A 587 34.94 15.14 7.56
N ARG A 588 35.06 15.11 8.90
CA ARG A 588 36.30 15.54 9.59
C ARG A 588 37.49 14.61 9.29
N ASP A 589 37.22 13.32 9.16
CA ASP A 589 38.24 12.30 8.96
C ASP A 589 38.49 12.03 7.43
N SER A 590 37.88 12.83 6.53
CA SER A 590 38.02 12.82 5.05
C SER A 590 38.92 13.94 4.50
#